data_AF-A0A0D6ENV2-F1
#
_entry.id   AF-A0A0D6ENV2-F1
#
_cell.length_a   1.000
_cell.length_b   1.000
_cell.length_c   1.000
_cell.angle_alpha   90.00
_cell.angle_beta   90.00
_cell.angle_gamma   90.00
#
_symmetry.space_group_name_H-M   'P 1'
#
loop_
_entity.id
_entity.type
_entity.pdbx_description
1 polymer ?
#
loop_
_entity_poly.entity_id
_entity_poly.type
_entity_poly.pdbx_seq_one_letter_code
_entity_poly.pdbx_strand_id
1 'polypeptide(L)' 'MTWTPYCGVQKMNEKCFARCITKPAATLSPNDEACLMRCTDRFLEAFNLISATYVQRVQKERLAGEAGLPPA' A
#
# COMPACT_ATOMS: atom_id res chain seq x y z
N MET A 1 3.76 18.49 8.76
CA MET A 1 3.30 17.10 8.98
C MET A 1 1.78 17.00 8.80
N THR A 2 1.23 17.44 7.66
CA THR A 2 -0.23 17.47 7.45
C THR A 2 -0.65 17.23 6.00
N TRP A 3 0.10 16.49 5.17
CA TRP A 3 -0.36 16.09 3.82
C TRP A 3 0.20 14.75 3.29
N THR A 4 0.46 13.77 4.16
CA THR A 4 0.83 12.39 3.75
C THR A 4 -0.26 11.30 3.84
N PRO A 5 -1.56 11.50 4.16
CA PRO A 5 -2.43 10.32 4.37
C PRO A 5 -2.91 9.61 3.09
N TYR A 6 -2.85 10.23 1.91
CA TYR A 6 -3.67 9.77 0.77
C TYR A 6 -2.92 9.10 -0.39
N CYS A 7 -1.62 8.83 -0.28
CA CYS A 7 -0.87 8.23 -1.40
C CYS A 7 -1.32 6.81 -1.79
N GLY A 8 -2.14 6.14 -0.96
CA GLY A 8 -2.60 4.78 -1.21
C GLY A 8 -4.10 4.51 -1.09
N VAL A 9 -4.94 5.48 -0.69
CA VAL A 9 -6.34 5.19 -0.27
C VAL A 9 -7.20 4.67 -1.43
N GLN A 10 -7.06 5.22 -2.64
CA GLN A 10 -7.81 4.71 -3.79
C GLN A 10 -7.43 3.26 -4.12
N LYS A 11 -6.13 2.93 -4.10
CA LYS A 11 -5.65 1.56 -4.37
C LYS A 11 -5.99 0.59 -3.26
N MET A 12 -6.00 1.05 -2.02
CA MET A 12 -6.50 0.31 -0.88
C MET A 12 -7.97 -0.04 -1.09
N ASN A 13 -8.81 0.95 -1.41
CA ASN A 13 -10.23 0.74 -1.64
C ASN A 13 -10.47 -0.27 -2.77
N GLU A 14 -9.86 -0.07 -3.94
CA GLU A 14 -9.98 -0.99 -5.09
C GLU A 14 -9.61 -2.43 -4.70
N LYS A 15 -8.50 -2.64 -3.98
CA LYS A 15 -8.05 -3.98 -3.57
C LYS A 15 -8.93 -4.59 -2.49
N CYS A 16 -9.26 -3.84 -1.45
CA CYS A 16 -10.02 -4.36 -0.33
C CYS A 16 -11.47 -4.65 -0.71
N PHE A 17 -12.11 -3.81 -1.52
CA PHE A 17 -13.43 -4.10 -2.05
C PHE A 17 -13.44 -5.35 -2.92
N ALA A 18 -12.49 -5.48 -3.86
CA ALA A 18 -12.42 -6.66 -4.72
C ALA A 18 -12.17 -7.97 -3.96
N ARG A 19 -11.56 -7.90 -2.76
CA ARG A 19 -11.29 -9.08 -1.92
C ARG A 19 -12.41 -9.40 -0.95
N CYS A 20 -13.02 -8.38 -0.35
CA CYS A 20 -14.01 -8.57 0.71
C CYS A 20 -15.44 -8.63 0.18
N ILE A 21 -15.79 -7.83 -0.84
CA ILE A 21 -17.16 -7.74 -1.36
C ILE A 21 -17.35 -8.70 -2.53
N THR A 22 -17.73 -9.95 -2.21
CA THR A 22 -18.00 -11.00 -3.22
C THR A 22 -19.42 -10.96 -3.78
N LYS A 23 -20.36 -10.40 -3.02
CA LYS A 23 -21.77 -10.22 -3.41
C LYS A 23 -22.17 -8.78 -3.12
N PRO A 24 -22.31 -7.92 -4.15
CA PRO A 24 -22.69 -6.54 -3.92
C PRO A 24 -24.12 -6.48 -3.36
N ALA A 25 -24.28 -5.78 -2.25
CA ALA A 25 -25.56 -5.52 -1.60
C ALA A 25 -25.65 -4.02 -1.25
N ALA A 26 -26.86 -3.52 -0.99
CA ALA A 26 -27.07 -2.14 -0.59
C ALA A 26 -26.48 -1.81 0.79
N THR A 27 -26.20 -2.84 1.60
CA THR A 27 -25.66 -2.73 2.95
C THR A 27 -24.51 -3.70 3.13
N LEU A 28 -23.48 -3.27 3.86
CA LEU A 28 -22.38 -4.14 4.28
C LEU A 28 -22.87 -5.11 5.34
N SER A 29 -22.54 -6.40 5.19
CA SER A 29 -22.73 -7.35 6.28
C SER A 29 -21.64 -7.16 7.35
N PRO A 30 -21.86 -7.59 8.61
CA PRO A 30 -20.83 -7.55 9.64
C PRO A 30 -19.53 -8.27 9.24
N ASN A 31 -19.64 -9.31 8.41
CA ASN A 31 -18.48 -10.04 7.88
C ASN A 31 -17.69 -9.20 6.86
N ASP A 32 -18.39 -8.45 6.00
CA ASP A 32 -17.76 -7.57 5.01
C ASP A 32 -17.04 -6.42 5.70
N GLU A 33 -17.67 -5.81 6.70
CA GLU A 33 -17.07 -4.74 7.51
C GLU A 33 -15.83 -5.24 8.23
N ALA A 34 -15.91 -6.39 8.91
CA ALA A 34 -14.76 -6.99 9.58
C ALA A 34 -13.64 -7.37 8.60
N CYS A 35 -13.97 -7.80 7.37
CA CYS A 35 -12.99 -8.07 6.32
C CYS A 35 -12.29 -6.80 5.86
N LEU A 36 -13.05 -5.74 5.58
CA LEU A 36 -12.52 -4.45 5.12
C LEU A 36 -11.58 -3.82 6.15
N MET A 37 -11.93 -3.88 7.43
CA MET A 37 -11.05 -3.43 8.53
C MET A 37 -9.71 -4.16 8.52
N ARG A 38 -9.74 -5.50 8.52
CA ARG A 38 -8.51 -6.30 8.46
C ARG A 38 -7.71 -6.07 7.18
N CYS A 39 -8.37 -5.91 6.05
CA CYS A 39 -7.71 -5.67 4.77
C CYS A 39 -6.98 -4.32 4.76
N THR A 40 -7.62 -3.28 5.28
CA THR A 40 -7.06 -1.93 5.40
C THR A 40 -5.78 -1.96 6.24
N ASP A 41 -5.82 -2.59 7.41
CA ASP A 41 -4.65 -2.70 8.30
C ASP A 41 -3.47 -3.40 7.63
N ARG A 42 -3.72 -4.53 6.95
CA ARG A 42 -2.70 -5.27 6.21
C ARG A 42 -2.17 -4.49 5.01
N PHE A 43 -3.03 -3.76 4.30
CA PHE A 43 -2.62 -2.94 3.17
C PHE A 43 -1.66 -1.83 3.62
N LEU A 44 -1.97 -1.14 4.72
CA LEU A 44 -1.14 -0.06 5.26
C LEU A 44 0.22 -0.59 5.74
N GLU A 45 0.25 -1.73 6.42
CA GLU A 45 1.50 -2.37 6.83
C GLU A 45 2.37 -2.73 5.61
N ALA A 46 1.77 -3.37 4.59
CA ALA A 46 2.48 -3.71 3.36
C ALA A 46 2.96 -2.46 2.61
N PHE A 47 2.13 -1.42 2.55
CA PHE A 47 2.47 -0.15 1.90
C PHE A 47 3.67 0.52 2.56
N ASN A 48 3.71 0.56 3.90
CA ASN A 48 4.82 1.14 4.65
C ASN A 48 6.13 0.38 4.40
N LEU A 49 6.08 -0.95 4.44
CA LEU A 49 7.24 -1.81 4.17
C LEU A 49 7.78 -1.58 2.75
N ILE A 50 6.91 -1.68 1.75
CA ILE A 50 7.29 -1.52 0.34
C ILE A 50 7.82 -0.11 0.09
N SER A 51 7.18 0.92 0.66
CA SER A 51 7.62 2.31 0.50
C SER A 51 9.03 2.51 1.05
N ALA A 52 9.32 1.98 2.24
CA ALA A 52 10.65 2.06 2.84
C ALA A 52 11.71 1.33 2.00
N THR A 53 11.43 0.09 1.60
CA THR A 53 12.35 -0.71 0.77
C THR A 53 12.61 -0.06 -0.58
N TYR A 54 11.57 0.48 -1.21
CA TYR A 54 11.68 1.16 -2.49
C TYR A 54 12.55 2.42 -2.39
N VAL A 55 12.34 3.26 -1.38
CA VAL A 55 13.15 4.46 -1.14
C VAL A 55 14.62 4.09 -0.89
N GLN A 56 14.88 3.08 -0.06
CA GLN A 56 16.25 2.62 0.20
C GLN A 56 16.95 2.16 -1.07
N ARG A 57 16.25 1.40 -1.93
CA ARG A 57 16.78 0.95 -3.22
C ARG A 57 17.12 2.15 -4.12
N VAL A 58 16.19 3.08 -4.30
CA VAL A 58 16.38 4.25 -5.18
C VAL A 58 17.52 5.13 -4.67
N GLN A 59 17.66 5.30 -3.35
CA GLN A 59 18.79 6.03 -2.77
C GLN A 59 20.12 5.34 -3.07
N LYS A 60 20.18 4.01 -2.91
CA LYS A 60 21.38 3.23 -3.23
C LYS A 60 21.77 3.36 -4.70
N GLU A 61 20.80 3.29 -5.62
CA GLU A 61 21.02 3.46 -7.06
C GLU A 61 21.51 4.87 -7.41
N ARG A 62 20.98 5.92 -6.75
CA ARG A 62 21.48 7.30 -6.91
C ARG A 62 22.93 7.45 -6.47
N LEU A 63 23.26 6.94 -5.28
CA LEU A 63 24.62 6.98 -4.74
C LEU A 63 25.61 6.18 -5.60
N ALA A 64 25.19 5.01 -6.11
CA ALA A 64 26.01 4.21 -7.02
C ALA A 64 26.26 4.93 -8.36
N GLY A 65 25.24 5.62 -8.90
CA GLY A 65 25.36 6.43 -10.11
C GLY A 65 26.31 7.62 -9.93
N GLU A 66 26.32 8.25 -8.76
CA GLU A 66 27.27 9.32 -8.41
C GLU A 66 28.69 8.79 -8.18
N ALA A 67 28.84 7.58 -7.65
CA ALA A 67 30.12 6.91 -7.45
C ALA A 67 30.71 6.31 -8.74
N GLY A 68 30.02 6.41 -9.88
CA GLY A 68 30.45 5.83 -11.16
C GLY A 68 30.56 4.30 -11.14
N LEU A 69 29.89 3.63 -10.18
CA LEU A 69 29.94 2.17 -10.06
C LEU A 69 28.84 1.56 -10.94
N PRO A 70 29.14 0.57 -11.79
CA PRO A 70 28.12 -0.09 -12.61
C PRO A 70 27.05 -0.74 -11.72
N PRO A 71 25.78 -0.77 -12.16
CA PRO A 71 24.70 -1.41 -11.42
C PRO A 71 24.97 -2.92 -11.26
N ALA A 72 24.64 -3.45 -10.07
CA ALA A 72 24.70 -4.87 -9.74
C ALA A 72 23.46 -5.63 -10.24
#